data_AF-A0AAP5H402-F1
#
_entry.id   AF-A0AAP5H402-F1
#
_cell.length_a   1.000
_cell.length_b   1.000
_cell.length_c   1.000
_cell.angle_alpha   90.00
_cell.angle_beta   90.00
_cell.angle_gamma   90.00
#
_symmetry.space_group_name_H-M   'P 1'
#
loop_
_entity.id
_entity.type
_entity.pdbx_description
1 polymer ?
#
loop_
_entity_poly.entity_id
_entity_poly.type
_entity_poly.pdbx_seq_one_letter_code
_entity_poly.pdbx_strand_id
1 'polypeptide(L)'
;MNYEKAAQSIWTHGRLLERRIFEYVFQGGSPNNVLSSLKAYQNEDGGFGHALEPDLQAPGSQPHYMEFALRTLYDCNIKNEELAQKACKYIAKHADLEKGIPTIFPSSAQYPRAEHWQNSFATEPSFSRLTGLIGLLKWQGIV
;
A
#
# COMPACT_ATOMS: atom_id res chain seq x y z
N MET A 1 6.77 -5.89 -27.28
CA MET A 1 6.83 -4.71 -26.37
C MET A 1 8.21 -4.09 -26.50
N ASN A 2 8.32 -2.78 -26.66
CA ASN A 2 9.61 -2.08 -26.74
C ASN A 2 9.98 -1.57 -25.33
N TYR A 3 11.11 -2.03 -24.79
CA TYR A 3 11.50 -1.75 -23.40
C TYR A 3 11.76 -0.26 -23.18
N GLU A 4 12.46 0.40 -24.09
CA GLU A 4 12.82 1.81 -23.99
C GLU A 4 11.58 2.70 -23.97
N LYS A 5 10.58 2.41 -24.83
CA LYS A 5 9.29 3.10 -24.83
C LYS A 5 8.52 2.87 -23.53
N ALA A 6 8.55 1.65 -22.98
CA ALA A 6 7.90 1.35 -21.70
C ALA A 6 8.58 2.09 -20.54
N ALA A 7 9.91 2.07 -20.49
CA ALA A 7 10.72 2.82 -19.52
C ALA A 7 10.42 4.33 -19.60
N GLN A 8 10.41 4.90 -20.81
CA GLN A 8 10.09 6.30 -21.02
C GLN A 8 8.67 6.64 -20.52
N SER A 9 7.70 5.75 -20.72
CA SER A 9 6.34 5.97 -20.22
C SER A 9 6.30 6.06 -18.69
N ILE A 10 7.07 5.22 -17.98
CA ILE A 10 7.18 5.27 -16.51
C ILE A 10 7.80 6.60 -16.05
N TRP A 11 8.85 7.07 -16.73
CA TRP A 11 9.47 8.35 -16.41
C TRP A 11 8.54 9.55 -16.66
N THR A 12 7.73 9.50 -17.71
CA THR A 12 6.79 10.57 -18.06
C THR A 12 5.54 10.56 -17.17
N HIS A 13 4.94 9.39 -16.93
CA HIS A 13 3.59 9.26 -16.36
C HIS A 13 3.54 8.60 -14.99
N GLY A 14 4.54 7.78 -14.62
CA GLY A 14 4.57 7.14 -13.31
C GLY A 14 4.66 8.17 -12.19
N ARG A 15 4.08 7.87 -11.02
CA ARG A 15 4.25 8.73 -9.83
C ARG A 15 5.63 8.47 -9.24
N LEU A 16 5.99 9.23 -8.21
CA LEU A 16 7.32 9.11 -7.60
C LEU A 16 7.63 7.66 -7.17
N LEU A 17 6.67 6.98 -6.54
CA LEU A 17 6.83 5.59 -6.11
C LEU A 17 7.11 4.64 -7.28
N GLU A 18 6.31 4.68 -8.36
CA GLU A 18 6.55 3.81 -9.53
C GLU A 18 7.91 4.08 -10.17
N ARG A 19 8.34 5.34 -10.24
CA ARG A 19 9.67 5.69 -10.77
C ARG A 19 10.79 5.12 -9.90
N ARG A 20 10.65 5.17 -8.57
CA ARG A 20 11.65 4.60 -7.64
C ARG A 20 11.67 3.08 -7.68
N ILE A 21 10.50 2.44 -7.80
CA ILE A 21 10.41 0.98 -7.98
C ILE A 21 11.09 0.59 -9.30
N PHE A 22 10.80 1.29 -10.39
CA PHE A 22 11.41 1.02 -11.69
C PHE A 22 12.93 1.19 -11.67
N GLU A 23 13.43 2.29 -11.10
CA GLU A 23 14.86 2.54 -10.90
C GLU A 23 15.52 1.41 -10.09
N TYR A 24 14.90 0.99 -8.99
CA TYR A 24 15.39 -0.09 -8.14
C TYR A 24 15.45 -1.43 -8.87
N VAL A 25 14.34 -1.85 -9.49
CA VAL A 25 14.20 -3.18 -10.08
C VAL A 25 15.01 -3.32 -11.38
N PHE A 26 15.08 -2.27 -12.20
CA PHE A 26 15.64 -2.38 -13.56
C PHE A 26 16.93 -1.60 -13.78
N GLN A 27 17.29 -0.66 -12.90
CA GLN A 27 18.43 0.24 -13.12
C GLN A 27 19.45 0.25 -11.98
N GLY A 28 19.36 -0.68 -11.03
CA GLY A 28 20.30 -0.77 -9.90
C GLY A 28 20.15 0.37 -8.90
N GLY A 29 18.96 0.99 -8.84
CA GLY A 29 18.64 2.00 -7.82
C GLY A 29 18.74 1.47 -6.40
N SER A 30 18.71 2.37 -5.42
CA SER A 30 18.77 2.00 -4.01
C SER A 30 17.39 1.58 -3.47
N PRO A 31 17.27 0.50 -2.67
CA PRO A 31 16.02 0.16 -1.99
C PRO A 31 15.56 1.28 -1.02
N ASN A 32 16.50 2.10 -0.52
CA ASN A 32 16.16 3.24 0.33
C ASN A 32 15.36 4.31 -0.40
N ASN A 33 15.47 4.42 -1.73
CA ASN A 33 14.69 5.37 -2.52
C ASN A 33 13.22 4.92 -2.58
N VAL A 34 12.97 3.62 -2.76
CA VAL A 34 11.63 3.02 -2.69
C VAL A 34 11.05 3.25 -1.30
N LEU A 35 11.79 2.86 -0.25
CA LEU A 35 11.34 2.99 1.13
C LEU A 35 11.01 4.44 1.51
N SER A 36 11.88 5.40 1.15
CA SER A 36 11.66 6.82 1.45
C SER A 36 10.44 7.36 0.72
N SER A 37 10.26 7.01 -0.57
CA SER A 37 9.08 7.41 -1.33
C SER A 37 7.79 6.82 -0.76
N LEU A 38 7.83 5.58 -0.27
CA LEU A 38 6.69 4.94 0.36
C LEU A 38 6.36 5.57 1.72
N LYS A 39 7.37 5.87 2.54
CA LYS A 39 7.20 6.55 3.84
C LYS A 39 6.55 7.93 3.70
N ALA A 40 6.70 8.61 2.56
CA ALA A 40 6.02 9.89 2.30
C ALA A 40 4.48 9.77 2.23
N TYR A 41 3.94 8.54 2.06
CA TYR A 41 2.51 8.27 2.12
C TYR A 41 2.02 7.82 3.50
N GLN A 42 2.93 7.64 4.48
CA GLN A 42 2.57 7.14 5.82
C GLN A 42 2.01 8.27 6.70
N ASN A 43 0.84 8.06 7.29
CA ASN A 43 0.21 8.97 8.24
C ASN A 43 0.73 8.73 9.67
N GLU A 44 0.44 9.69 10.57
CA GLU A 44 0.84 9.63 11.98
C GLU A 44 0.28 8.40 12.73
N ASP A 45 -0.86 7.85 12.29
CA ASP A 45 -1.48 6.65 12.86
C ASP A 45 -0.77 5.35 12.46
N GLY A 46 0.30 5.44 11.66
CA GLY A 46 1.06 4.31 11.13
C GLY A 46 0.45 3.66 9.88
N GLY A 47 -0.76 4.06 9.49
CA GLY A 47 -1.39 3.69 8.23
C GLY A 47 -0.84 4.47 7.04
N PHE A 48 -1.30 4.13 5.84
CA PHE A 48 -0.91 4.81 4.60
C PHE A 48 -2.11 5.50 3.98
N GLY A 49 -1.89 6.68 3.40
CA GLY A 49 -2.89 7.54 2.78
C GLY A 49 -2.37 8.23 1.52
N HIS A 50 -2.82 9.47 1.30
CA HIS A 50 -2.35 10.36 0.22
C HIS A 50 -2.37 9.74 -1.18
N ALA A 51 -3.43 8.98 -1.49
CA ALA A 51 -3.58 8.31 -2.79
C ALA A 51 -2.42 7.36 -3.13
N LEU A 52 -1.91 6.61 -2.13
CA LEU A 52 -0.84 5.65 -2.32
C LEU A 52 -1.15 4.66 -3.46
N GLU A 53 -2.36 4.11 -3.47
CA GLU A 53 -2.90 3.35 -4.59
C GLU A 53 -3.78 4.31 -5.44
N PRO A 54 -3.58 4.36 -6.78
CA PRO A 54 -4.13 5.44 -7.61
C PRO A 54 -5.66 5.42 -7.78
N ASP A 55 -6.33 4.28 -7.56
CA ASP A 55 -7.78 4.17 -7.74
C ASP A 55 -8.58 4.83 -6.60
N LEU A 56 -7.94 5.22 -5.50
CA LEU A 56 -8.52 6.03 -4.44
C LEU A 56 -7.66 7.27 -4.18
N GLN A 57 -8.29 8.45 -4.09
CA GLN A 57 -7.60 9.72 -3.86
C GLN A 57 -7.77 10.23 -2.41
N ALA A 58 -7.99 9.32 -1.47
CA ALA A 58 -8.18 9.66 -0.06
C ALA A 58 -6.84 10.00 0.64
N PRO A 59 -6.77 11.09 1.43
CA PRO A 59 -5.60 11.46 2.21
C PRO A 59 -5.45 10.61 3.47
N GLY A 60 -6.56 10.17 4.07
CA GLY A 60 -6.56 9.39 5.31
C GLY A 60 -6.17 7.93 5.09
N SER A 61 -5.78 7.28 6.19
CA SER A 61 -5.33 5.89 6.18
C SER A 61 -6.42 4.91 5.72
N GLN A 62 -6.04 3.93 4.89
CA GLN A 62 -6.95 2.88 4.40
C GLN A 62 -6.30 1.49 4.50
N PRO A 63 -7.05 0.42 4.81
CA PRO A 63 -6.50 -0.94 4.79
C PRO A 63 -5.96 -1.34 3.41
N HIS A 64 -6.60 -0.89 2.33
CA HIS A 64 -6.12 -1.11 0.97
C HIS A 64 -4.73 -0.50 0.71
N TYR A 65 -4.51 0.74 1.17
CA TYR A 65 -3.21 1.38 1.08
C TYR A 65 -2.15 0.67 1.93
N MET A 66 -2.52 0.14 3.12
CA MET A 66 -1.62 -0.69 3.93
C MET A 66 -1.17 -1.94 3.16
N GLU A 67 -2.10 -2.63 2.50
CA GLU A 67 -1.75 -3.78 1.68
C GLU A 67 -0.85 -3.38 0.51
N PHE A 68 -1.17 -2.29 -0.19
CA PHE A 68 -0.36 -1.78 -1.30
C PHE A 68 1.07 -1.48 -0.85
N ALA A 69 1.25 -0.85 0.32
CA ALA A 69 2.56 -0.57 0.89
C ALA A 69 3.34 -1.84 1.23
N LEU A 70 2.72 -2.77 1.97
CA LEU A 70 3.36 -4.03 2.35
C LEU A 70 3.68 -4.90 1.12
N ARG A 71 2.81 -4.89 0.11
CA ARG A 71 3.02 -5.62 -1.14
C ARG A 71 4.15 -5.03 -1.97
N THR A 72 4.24 -3.70 -2.04
CA THR A 72 5.38 -3.01 -2.67
C THR A 72 6.71 -3.44 -2.05
N LEU A 73 6.76 -3.49 -0.71
CA LEU A 73 7.95 -3.95 0.00
C LEU A 73 8.24 -5.44 -0.25
N TYR A 74 7.19 -6.27 -0.31
CA TYR A 74 7.31 -7.69 -0.65
C TYR A 74 7.90 -7.89 -2.06
N ASP A 75 7.31 -7.26 -3.07
CA ASP A 75 7.72 -7.42 -4.47
C ASP A 75 9.12 -6.83 -4.72
N CYS A 76 9.52 -5.80 -3.97
CA CYS A 76 10.89 -5.25 -3.99
C CYS A 76 11.86 -6.01 -3.07
N ASN A 77 11.42 -7.05 -2.34
CA ASN A 77 12.23 -7.76 -1.35
C ASN A 77 12.89 -6.84 -0.28
N ILE A 78 12.15 -5.82 0.18
CA ILE A 78 12.60 -4.85 1.18
C ILE A 78 11.99 -5.18 2.54
N LYS A 79 12.84 -5.40 3.54
CA LYS A 79 12.44 -5.48 4.96
C LYS A 79 12.59 -4.12 5.63
N ASN A 80 11.62 -3.76 6.47
CA ASN A 80 11.75 -2.62 7.35
C ASN A 80 11.01 -2.85 8.66
N GLU A 81 11.75 -3.06 9.75
CA GLU A 81 11.19 -3.38 11.06
C GLU A 81 10.30 -2.26 11.60
N GLU A 82 10.73 -1.01 11.51
CA GLU A 82 9.96 0.15 11.99
C GLU A 82 8.58 0.23 11.32
N LEU A 83 8.54 0.11 9.98
CA LEU A 83 7.31 0.12 9.21
C LEU A 83 6.45 -1.10 9.52
N ALA A 84 7.06 -2.29 9.64
CA ALA A 84 6.33 -3.52 9.99
C ALA A 84 5.66 -3.41 11.36
N GLN A 85 6.35 -2.83 12.36
CA GLN A 85 5.78 -2.59 13.69
C GLN A 85 4.63 -1.58 13.66
N LYS A 86 4.76 -0.49 12.90
CA LYS A 86 3.68 0.48 12.68
C LYS A 86 2.47 -0.17 11.99
N ALA A 87 2.72 -0.97 10.95
CA ALA A 87 1.69 -1.71 10.23
C ALA A 87 0.96 -2.71 11.14
N CYS A 88 1.70 -3.45 11.98
CA CYS A 88 1.13 -4.37 12.96
C CYS A 88 0.20 -3.65 13.94
N LYS A 89 0.64 -2.50 14.50
CA LYS A 89 -0.19 -1.69 15.41
C LYS A 89 -1.43 -1.14 14.72
N TYR A 90 -1.29 -0.66 13.48
CA TYR A 90 -2.42 -0.17 12.68
C TYR A 90 -3.44 -1.28 12.43
N ILE A 91 -2.99 -2.46 11.97
CA ILE A 91 -3.87 -3.60 11.70
C ILE A 91 -4.56 -4.07 12.98
N ALA A 92 -3.84 -4.21 14.09
CA ALA A 92 -4.42 -4.60 15.37
C ALA A 92 -5.48 -3.61 15.89
N LYS A 93 -5.33 -2.31 15.58
CA LYS A 93 -6.30 -1.27 15.94
C LYS A 93 -7.57 -1.32 15.10
N HIS A 94 -7.48 -1.70 13.83
CA HIS A 94 -8.55 -1.55 12.85
C HIS A 94 -9.22 -2.86 12.40
N ALA A 95 -8.58 -4.00 12.65
CA ALA A 95 -9.16 -5.31 12.37
C ALA A 95 -10.15 -5.71 13.48
N ASP A 96 -11.24 -6.33 13.06
CA ASP A 96 -12.15 -7.09 13.91
C ASP A 96 -11.72 -8.57 13.82
N LEU A 97 -11.45 -9.23 14.94
CA LEU A 97 -10.96 -10.61 14.94
C LEU A 97 -12.03 -11.65 14.55
N GLU A 98 -13.31 -11.27 14.59
CA GLU A 98 -14.44 -12.12 14.21
C GLU A 98 -14.94 -11.85 12.79
N LYS A 99 -14.60 -10.69 12.21
CA LYS A 99 -15.11 -10.28 10.88
C LYS A 99 -14.01 -9.97 9.87
N GLY A 100 -12.78 -9.75 10.32
CA GLY A 100 -11.65 -9.32 9.50
C GLY A 100 -11.52 -7.79 9.43
N ILE A 101 -11.08 -7.28 8.28
CA ILE A 101 -10.85 -5.85 8.07
C ILE A 101 -11.44 -5.43 6.71
N PRO A 102 -12.06 -4.25 6.59
CA PRO A 102 -12.61 -3.83 5.31
C PRO A 102 -11.50 -3.53 4.31
N THR A 103 -11.84 -3.47 3.02
CA THR A 103 -10.87 -3.06 1.99
C THR A 103 -10.59 -1.57 2.11
N ILE A 104 -11.65 -0.75 2.15
CA ILE A 104 -11.58 0.69 2.37
C ILE A 104 -12.57 1.08 3.46
N PHE A 105 -12.28 2.14 4.20
CA PHE A 105 -13.22 2.67 5.19
C PHE A 105 -14.33 3.49 4.52
N PRO A 106 -15.49 3.66 5.19
CA PRO A 106 -16.56 4.54 4.70
C PRO A 106 -16.12 5.98 4.43
N SER A 107 -15.08 6.47 5.14
CA SER A 107 -14.49 7.80 4.92
C SER A 107 -13.95 7.99 3.49
N SER A 108 -13.62 6.90 2.78
CA SER A 108 -13.19 6.94 1.37
C SER A 108 -14.23 7.56 0.44
N ALA A 109 -15.52 7.54 0.79
CA ALA A 109 -16.60 8.09 -0.02
C ALA A 109 -16.55 9.61 -0.17
N GLN A 110 -15.73 10.30 0.64
CA GLN A 110 -15.56 11.76 0.60
C GLN A 110 -14.54 12.21 -0.47
N TYR A 111 -13.89 11.28 -1.17
CA TYR A 111 -12.78 11.57 -2.08
C TYR A 111 -12.98 10.91 -3.46
N PRO A 112 -12.36 11.44 -4.52
CA PRO A 112 -12.39 10.81 -5.84
C PRO A 112 -11.87 9.38 -5.79
N ARG A 113 -12.56 8.47 -6.50
CA ARG A 113 -12.22 7.05 -6.54
C ARG A 113 -12.78 6.37 -7.80
N ALA A 114 -12.15 5.29 -8.23
CA ALA A 114 -12.62 4.48 -9.34
C ALA A 114 -14.03 3.91 -9.08
N GLU A 115 -14.79 3.67 -10.15
CA GLU A 115 -16.19 3.24 -10.07
C GLU A 115 -16.38 1.93 -9.30
N HIS A 116 -15.43 1.00 -9.40
CA HIS A 116 -15.52 -0.29 -8.72
C HIS A 116 -15.47 -0.17 -7.18
N TRP A 117 -15.03 0.97 -6.63
CA TRP A 117 -15.07 1.26 -5.19
C TRP A 117 -16.45 1.68 -4.66
N GLN A 118 -17.46 1.79 -5.52
CA GLN A 118 -18.84 2.13 -5.10
C GLN A 118 -19.62 0.95 -4.53
N ASN A 119 -19.06 -0.26 -4.59
CA ASN A 119 -19.67 -1.48 -4.07
C ASN A 119 -19.64 -1.52 -2.52
N SER A 120 -20.76 -1.85 -1.87
CA SER A 120 -20.86 -1.98 -0.41
C SER A 120 -19.91 -3.05 0.16
N PHE A 121 -19.60 -4.10 -0.61
CA PHE A 121 -18.65 -5.13 -0.16
C PHE A 121 -17.23 -4.58 0.09
N ALA A 122 -16.86 -3.42 -0.47
CA ALA A 122 -15.55 -2.82 -0.24
C ALA A 122 -15.37 -2.26 1.18
N THR A 123 -16.47 -1.86 1.82
CA THR A 123 -16.48 -1.30 3.18
C THR A 123 -16.91 -2.31 4.25
N GLU A 124 -17.28 -3.53 3.85
CA GLU A 124 -17.54 -4.64 4.75
C GLU A 124 -16.24 -5.34 5.16
N PRO A 125 -16.06 -5.68 6.45
CA PRO A 125 -14.90 -6.45 6.90
C PRO A 125 -14.82 -7.84 6.24
N SER A 126 -13.60 -8.27 5.90
CA SER A 126 -13.35 -9.59 5.30
C SER A 126 -12.10 -10.25 5.89
N PHE A 127 -12.20 -11.54 6.21
CA PHE A 127 -11.06 -12.35 6.61
C PHE A 127 -10.03 -12.56 5.50
N SER A 128 -10.46 -12.56 4.24
CA SER A 128 -9.54 -12.71 3.10
C SER A 128 -8.49 -11.59 3.11
N ARG A 129 -8.96 -10.35 3.32
CA ARG A 129 -8.10 -9.17 3.45
C ARG A 129 -7.18 -9.27 4.66
N LEU A 130 -7.74 -9.62 5.83
CA LEU A 130 -6.94 -9.73 7.06
C LEU A 130 -5.84 -10.80 6.90
N THR A 131 -6.17 -11.94 6.30
CA THR A 131 -5.22 -13.04 6.06
C THR A 131 -4.07 -12.59 5.16
N GLY A 132 -4.36 -11.86 4.07
CA GLY A 132 -3.32 -11.29 3.20
C GLY A 132 -2.38 -10.34 3.93
N LEU A 133 -2.93 -9.42 4.72
CA LEU A 133 -2.15 -8.48 5.53
C LEU A 133 -1.27 -9.18 6.56
N ILE A 134 -1.81 -10.18 7.26
CA ILE A 134 -1.06 -10.96 8.25
C ILE A 134 0.05 -11.77 7.57
N GLY A 135 -0.20 -12.35 6.40
CA GLY A 135 0.84 -13.01 5.61
C GLY A 135 2.00 -12.07 5.24
N LEU A 136 1.70 -10.84 4.83
CA LEU A 136 2.70 -9.82 4.52
C LEU A 136 3.46 -9.34 5.77
N LEU A 137 2.78 -9.17 6.91
CA LEU A 137 3.43 -8.85 8.19
C LEU A 137 4.34 -9.99 8.66
N LYS A 138 3.88 -11.24 8.53
CA LYS A 138 4.68 -12.41 8.86
C LYS A 138 5.92 -12.49 7.99
N TRP A 139 5.76 -12.24 6.68
CA TRP A 139 6.89 -12.10 5.78
C TRP A 139 7.82 -11.01 6.30
N GLN A 140 7.35 -9.81 6.64
CA GLN A 140 8.16 -8.71 7.20
C GLN A 140 8.91 -9.04 8.51
N GLY A 141 8.63 -10.17 9.15
CA GLY A 141 9.31 -10.62 10.36
C GLY A 141 8.54 -10.33 11.66
N ILE A 142 7.28 -9.91 11.56
CA ILE A 142 6.40 -9.84 12.73
C ILE A 142 6.04 -11.28 13.15
N VAL A 143 6.21 -11.59 14.44
CA VAL A 143 6.01 -12.92 15.00
C VAL A 143 4.62 -13.05 15.60
#